data_AF-A0A8H4P9L8-F1
#
_entry.id   AF-A0A8H4P9L8-F1
#
_cell.length_a   1.000
_cell.length_b   1.000
_cell.length_c   1.000
_cell.angle_alpha   90.00
_cell.angle_beta   90.00
_cell.angle_gamma   90.00
#
_symmetry.space_group_name_H-M   'P 1'
#
loop_
_entity.id
_entity.type
_entity.pdbx_description
1 polymer ?
#
loop_
_entity_poly.entity_id
_entity_poly.type
_entity_poly.pdbx_seq_one_letter_code
_entity_poly.pdbx_strand_id
1 'polypeptide(L)'
;MKFFGVLSTLLAVASATPAPSKTLDKRATTWCDAFGSLQTAGYTVYHNNWGRNDATSGSQCTTFNSYNQGSFSWSTKWTWAGGNIHVKSYSNVALENINKKVSAIKSIPTKWNWRYTGNGMVADVAYDLWLAPSVGAKNKYEIMIWVGSYGGAGPISDSGSNPRATVNINGVKWKLFRGPNGDTTVFSFVAPSNLGNFQGDLLPFLTYLTKNQGVSSNYVATSFQAGTEPFVGSNCVFTTSAYSLSVK
;
A
#
# COMPACT_ATOMS: atom_id res chain seq x y z
N MET A 1 92.50 16.46 13.19
CA MET A 1 91.28 17.15 12.72
C MET A 1 90.37 16.12 12.07
N LYS A 2 89.28 15.72 12.72
CA LYS A 2 88.27 14.82 12.15
C LYS A 2 86.88 15.39 12.45
N PHE A 3 86.07 15.41 11.39
CA PHE A 3 84.82 16.13 11.19
C PHE A 3 83.67 15.66 12.09
N PHE A 4 82.85 16.62 12.53
CA PHE A 4 81.50 16.39 13.08
C PHE A 4 80.52 16.08 11.93
N GLY A 5 79.80 14.96 12.02
CA GLY A 5 78.66 14.64 11.16
C GLY A 5 77.37 14.65 11.98
N VAL A 6 76.49 15.61 11.70
CA VAL A 6 75.15 15.71 12.30
C VAL A 6 74.18 14.85 11.49
N LEU A 7 73.54 13.87 12.12
CA LEU A 7 72.53 13.02 11.50
C LEU A 7 71.13 13.62 11.79
N SER A 8 70.48 14.15 10.75
CA SER A 8 69.14 14.74 10.81
C SER A 8 68.09 13.71 10.42
N THR A 9 67.26 13.27 11.36
CA THR A 9 66.12 12.37 11.11
C THR A 9 64.89 13.16 10.67
N LEU A 10 64.45 12.98 9.41
CA LEU A 10 63.17 13.47 8.92
C LEU A 10 62.01 12.61 9.49
N LEU A 11 61.06 13.25 10.18
CA LEU A 11 59.74 12.68 10.45
C LEU A 11 58.88 12.77 9.18
N ALA A 12 58.46 11.62 8.64
CA ALA A 12 57.43 11.56 7.61
C ALA A 12 56.04 11.71 8.25
N VAL A 13 55.35 12.81 7.96
CA VAL A 13 53.96 13.03 8.37
C VAL A 13 53.06 12.32 7.36
N ALA A 14 52.46 11.20 7.74
CA ALA A 14 51.45 10.52 6.92
C ALA A 14 50.14 11.33 6.93
N SER A 15 49.88 12.03 5.83
CA SER A 15 48.60 12.71 5.59
C SER A 15 47.50 11.66 5.34
N ALA A 16 46.66 11.42 6.34
CA ALA A 16 45.46 10.60 6.19
C ALA A 16 44.42 11.36 5.36
N THR A 17 44.24 10.95 4.10
CA THR A 17 43.11 11.39 3.28
C THR A 17 41.82 10.76 3.84
N PRO A 18 40.79 11.54 4.21
CA PRO A 18 39.52 10.95 4.60
C PRO A 18 38.94 10.21 3.39
N ALA A 19 38.66 8.92 3.57
CA ALA A 19 37.96 8.14 2.56
C ALA A 19 36.57 8.79 2.34
N PRO A 20 36.12 8.98 1.08
CA PRO A 20 34.79 9.50 0.83
C PRO A 20 33.77 8.59 1.50
N SER A 21 33.04 9.14 2.47
CA SER A 21 31.89 8.48 3.07
C SER A 21 30.90 8.20 1.94
N LYS A 22 30.62 6.92 1.66
CA LYS A 22 29.52 6.53 0.80
C LYS A 22 28.21 6.75 1.54
N THR A 23 27.87 8.01 1.82
CA THR A 23 26.47 8.37 2.05
C THR A 23 25.76 8.18 0.72
N LEU A 24 25.15 7.00 0.56
CA LEU A 24 24.15 6.80 -0.48
C LEU A 24 23.00 7.76 -0.18
N ASP A 25 22.92 8.87 -0.91
CA ASP A 25 21.68 9.61 -1.04
C ASP A 25 20.62 8.61 -1.48
N LYS A 26 19.62 8.39 -0.62
CA LYS A 26 18.49 7.51 -0.88
C LYS A 26 17.75 8.03 -2.11
N ARG A 27 18.07 7.49 -3.29
CA ARG A 27 17.42 7.90 -4.54
C ARG A 27 16.03 7.28 -4.60
N ALA A 28 15.04 8.11 -4.90
CA ALA A 28 13.71 7.64 -5.22
C ALA A 28 13.76 6.65 -6.39
N THR A 29 12.93 5.62 -6.35
CA THR A 29 12.83 4.62 -7.43
C THR A 29 11.50 4.78 -8.13
N THR A 30 11.52 4.92 -9.46
CA THR A 30 10.31 5.08 -10.29
C THR A 30 10.16 3.92 -11.26
N TRP A 31 8.96 3.37 -11.36
CA TRP A 31 8.57 2.38 -12.35
C TRP A 31 7.43 2.93 -13.20
N CYS A 32 7.50 2.71 -14.50
CA CYS A 32 6.44 3.03 -15.47
C CYS A 32 6.13 1.83 -16.39
N ASP A 33 6.70 0.67 -16.09
CA ASP A 33 6.45 -0.58 -16.81
C ASP A 33 5.14 -1.21 -16.33
N ALA A 34 4.93 -2.52 -16.51
CA ALA A 34 3.71 -3.14 -16.02
C ALA A 34 3.80 -3.56 -14.54
N PHE A 35 4.96 -4.07 -14.09
CA PHE A 35 5.05 -4.84 -12.85
C PHE A 35 6.31 -4.55 -12.00
N GLY A 36 6.84 -3.33 -12.08
CA GLY A 36 7.91 -2.88 -11.20
C GLY A 36 7.57 -3.02 -9.70
N SER A 37 8.56 -3.38 -8.90
CA SER A 37 8.42 -3.51 -7.44
C SER A 37 9.75 -3.32 -6.70
N LEU A 38 9.66 -3.08 -5.38
CA LEU A 38 10.80 -3.01 -4.47
C LEU A 38 10.45 -3.64 -3.13
N GLN A 39 11.25 -4.61 -2.70
CA GLN A 39 11.23 -5.10 -1.33
C GLN A 39 12.06 -4.20 -0.43
N THR A 40 11.48 -3.73 0.67
CA THR A 40 12.16 -2.88 1.65
C THR A 40 11.46 -2.93 3.00
N ALA A 41 12.22 -2.94 4.09
CA ALA A 41 11.72 -2.90 5.47
C ALA A 41 10.70 -3.99 5.85
N GLY A 42 10.73 -5.14 5.17
CA GLY A 42 9.76 -6.24 5.37
C GLY A 42 8.45 -6.09 4.60
N TYR A 43 8.36 -5.11 3.69
CA TYR A 43 7.21 -4.86 2.82
C TYR A 43 7.66 -4.93 1.36
N THR A 44 6.69 -4.97 0.46
CA THR A 44 6.92 -4.77 -0.97
C THR A 44 6.12 -3.57 -1.45
N VAL A 45 6.75 -2.65 -2.16
CA VAL A 45 6.08 -1.56 -2.89
C VAL A 45 5.86 -2.05 -4.31
N TYR A 46 4.63 -2.01 -4.81
CA TYR A 46 4.30 -2.43 -6.17
C TYR A 46 3.77 -1.29 -7.03
N HIS A 47 4.13 -1.35 -8.31
CA HIS A 47 3.50 -0.58 -9.38
C HIS A 47 2.20 -1.24 -9.87
N ASN A 48 2.27 -2.51 -10.25
CA ASN A 48 1.15 -3.42 -10.49
C ASN A 48 0.01 -2.89 -11.40
N ASN A 49 0.31 -2.71 -12.68
CA ASN A 49 -0.66 -2.35 -13.73
C ASN A 49 -1.33 -3.59 -14.35
N TRP A 50 -1.88 -4.46 -13.50
CA TRP A 50 -2.45 -5.75 -13.93
C TRP A 50 -3.62 -5.61 -14.92
N GLY A 51 -4.45 -4.58 -14.78
CA GLY A 51 -5.65 -4.35 -15.58
C GLY A 51 -5.46 -3.38 -16.75
N ARG A 52 -4.21 -3.00 -17.07
CA ARG A 52 -3.93 -1.97 -18.10
C ARG A 52 -4.49 -2.30 -19.48
N ASN A 53 -4.68 -3.59 -19.78
CA ASN A 53 -5.16 -4.04 -21.09
C ASN A 53 -6.67 -3.78 -21.28
N ASP A 54 -7.42 -3.48 -20.20
CA ASP A 54 -8.81 -3.04 -20.30
C ASP A 54 -8.92 -1.55 -20.64
N ALA A 55 -7.80 -0.81 -20.65
CA ALA A 55 -7.75 0.58 -21.09
C ALA A 55 -7.66 0.66 -22.62
N THR A 56 -8.32 1.65 -23.22
CA THR A 56 -8.08 2.00 -24.63
C THR A 56 -6.79 2.78 -24.80
N SER A 57 -6.39 3.54 -23.78
CA SER A 57 -5.10 4.23 -23.72
C SER A 57 -4.78 4.65 -22.28
N GLY A 58 -3.50 4.95 -22.03
CA GLY A 58 -3.06 5.49 -20.76
C GLY A 58 -1.68 5.01 -20.35
N SER A 59 -1.23 5.53 -19.22
CA SER A 59 0.03 5.17 -18.58
C SER A 59 -0.04 5.47 -17.10
N GLN A 60 0.84 4.82 -16.34
CA GLN A 60 1.00 5.05 -14.92
C GLN A 60 2.48 4.96 -14.58
N CYS A 61 2.94 5.76 -13.63
CA CYS A 61 4.26 5.67 -13.04
C CYS A 61 4.17 5.75 -11.51
N THR A 62 4.74 4.77 -10.81
CA THR A 62 4.82 4.74 -9.35
C THR A 62 6.22 5.08 -8.90
N THR A 63 6.35 5.99 -7.93
CA THR A 63 7.61 6.40 -7.34
C THR A 63 7.63 6.07 -5.85
N PHE A 64 8.55 5.21 -5.44
CA PHE A 64 8.92 5.06 -4.03
C PHE A 64 9.88 6.18 -3.64
N ASN A 65 9.50 7.01 -2.67
CA ASN A 65 10.34 8.12 -2.21
C ASN A 65 11.25 7.67 -1.06
N SER A 66 10.63 7.17 0.02
CA SER A 66 11.40 6.76 1.19
C SER A 66 10.63 5.86 2.17
N TYR A 67 11.40 5.14 3.00
CA TYR A 67 10.95 4.56 4.26
C TYR A 67 11.78 5.12 5.41
N ASN A 68 11.20 5.95 6.28
CA ASN A 68 11.89 6.62 7.38
C ASN A 68 11.11 6.40 8.69
N GLN A 69 11.81 5.98 9.75
CA GLN A 69 11.23 5.81 11.09
C GLN A 69 9.90 5.02 11.12
N GLY A 70 9.80 3.91 10.37
CA GLY A 70 8.58 3.11 10.34
C GLY A 70 7.50 3.57 9.36
N SER A 71 7.75 4.64 8.58
CA SER A 71 6.75 5.21 7.67
C SER A 71 7.23 5.30 6.22
N PHE A 72 6.36 4.87 5.31
CA PHE A 72 6.53 4.96 3.87
C PHE A 72 6.04 6.30 3.31
N SER A 73 6.78 6.83 2.35
CA SER A 73 6.32 7.87 1.43
C SER A 73 6.53 7.41 -0.01
N TRP A 74 5.48 7.57 -0.82
CA TRP A 74 5.45 7.16 -2.22
C TRP A 74 4.33 7.90 -2.96
N SER A 75 4.33 7.84 -4.29
CA SER A 75 3.29 8.43 -5.12
C SER A 75 3.06 7.60 -6.39
N THR A 76 1.89 7.70 -6.98
CA THR A 76 1.64 7.24 -8.36
C THR A 76 0.98 8.33 -9.18
N LYS A 77 1.47 8.53 -10.40
CA LYS A 77 0.92 9.45 -11.39
C LYS A 77 0.39 8.65 -12.56
N TRP A 78 -0.83 8.94 -13.00
CA TRP A 78 -1.47 8.18 -14.07
C TRP A 78 -2.46 8.99 -14.89
N THR A 79 -2.72 8.45 -16.08
CA THR A 79 -3.83 8.81 -16.98
C THR A 79 -4.34 7.50 -17.56
N TRP A 80 -5.64 7.22 -17.44
CA TRP A 80 -6.27 6.03 -18.00
C TRP A 80 -7.59 6.42 -18.69
N ALA A 81 -7.84 5.83 -19.86
CA ALA A 81 -9.06 6.00 -20.63
C ALA A 81 -9.59 4.64 -21.12
N GLY A 82 -10.91 4.55 -21.30
CA GLY A 82 -11.58 3.31 -21.71
C GLY A 82 -11.73 2.29 -20.58
N GLY A 83 -12.57 1.27 -20.82
CA GLY A 83 -12.88 0.25 -19.82
C GLY A 83 -13.39 0.85 -18.51
N ASN A 84 -14.37 1.75 -18.57
CA ASN A 84 -14.74 2.64 -17.46
C ASN A 84 -15.19 1.91 -16.17
N ILE A 85 -15.53 0.62 -16.28
CA ILE A 85 -15.94 -0.24 -15.17
C ILE A 85 -14.83 -1.20 -14.70
N HIS A 86 -13.65 -1.15 -15.30
CA HIS A 86 -12.53 -2.03 -15.02
C HIS A 86 -11.39 -1.26 -14.36
N VAL A 87 -10.88 -1.79 -13.25
CA VAL A 87 -9.67 -1.28 -12.58
C VAL A 87 -8.46 -1.51 -13.49
N LYS A 88 -7.55 -0.53 -13.57
CA LYS A 88 -6.35 -0.61 -14.43
C LYS A 88 -5.08 -1.05 -13.69
N SER A 89 -5.02 -0.83 -12.38
CA SER A 89 -3.84 -1.12 -11.57
C SER A 89 -4.19 -1.19 -10.10
N TYR A 90 -3.28 -1.71 -9.28
CA TYR A 90 -3.29 -1.48 -7.84
C TYR A 90 -1.87 -1.20 -7.36
N SER A 91 -1.40 0.04 -7.52
CA SER A 91 -0.14 0.47 -6.92
C SER A 91 -0.32 0.57 -5.41
N ASN A 92 0.51 -0.15 -4.66
CA ASN A 92 0.32 -0.34 -3.22
C ASN A 92 1.65 -0.57 -2.47
N VAL A 93 1.57 -0.50 -1.15
CA VAL A 93 2.57 -1.04 -0.23
C VAL A 93 1.95 -2.23 0.51
N ALA A 94 2.65 -3.36 0.49
CA ALA A 94 2.13 -4.63 0.97
C ALA A 94 3.00 -5.22 2.08
N LEU A 95 2.37 -5.59 3.20
CA LEU A 95 2.92 -6.52 4.17
C LEU A 95 2.53 -7.94 3.74
N GLU A 96 3.49 -8.68 3.22
CA GLU A 96 3.31 -10.04 2.71
C GLU A 96 3.67 -11.08 3.77
N ASN A 97 3.28 -12.34 3.53
CA ASN A 97 3.67 -13.50 4.35
C ASN A 97 3.34 -13.37 5.85
N ILE A 98 2.20 -12.73 6.19
CA ILE A 98 1.78 -12.50 7.58
C ILE A 98 1.60 -13.83 8.33
N ASN A 99 1.02 -14.84 7.64
CA ASN A 99 0.89 -16.22 8.10
C ASN A 99 0.35 -16.37 9.54
N LYS A 100 -0.58 -15.49 9.92
CA LYS A 100 -1.16 -15.44 11.26
C LYS A 100 -2.67 -15.64 11.21
N LYS A 101 -3.21 -16.53 12.05
CA LYS A 101 -4.66 -16.70 12.20
C LYS A 101 -5.28 -15.39 12.69
N VAL A 102 -6.47 -15.04 12.19
CA VAL A 102 -7.21 -13.84 12.65
C VAL A 102 -7.39 -13.86 14.16
N SER A 103 -7.70 -15.02 14.75
CA SER A 103 -7.84 -15.21 16.20
C SER A 103 -6.56 -14.95 17.01
N ALA A 104 -5.39 -15.02 16.38
CA ALA A 104 -4.10 -14.76 17.02
C ALA A 104 -3.67 -13.29 16.91
N ILE A 105 -4.25 -12.50 16.01
CA ILE A 105 -3.92 -11.09 15.81
C ILE A 105 -4.48 -10.28 16.99
N LYS A 106 -3.64 -9.45 17.61
CA LYS A 106 -3.98 -8.61 18.76
C LYS A 106 -4.35 -7.18 18.37
N SER A 107 -3.71 -6.66 17.33
CA SER A 107 -4.03 -5.38 16.71
C SER A 107 -3.39 -5.30 15.33
N ILE A 108 -3.95 -4.46 14.47
CA ILE A 108 -3.41 -4.07 13.16
C ILE A 108 -3.32 -2.54 13.12
N PRO A 109 -2.44 -1.90 13.90
CA PRO A 109 -2.36 -0.45 13.94
C PRO A 109 -1.84 0.08 12.61
N THR A 110 -2.47 1.14 12.12
CA THR A 110 -2.11 1.82 10.88
C THR A 110 -2.23 3.34 11.00
N LYS A 111 -1.43 4.04 10.19
CA LYS A 111 -1.53 5.46 9.91
C LYS A 111 -1.35 5.66 8.42
N TRP A 112 -2.19 6.48 7.81
CA TRP A 112 -2.10 6.79 6.39
C TRP A 112 -2.53 8.23 6.11
N ASN A 113 -1.57 9.04 5.67
CA ASN A 113 -1.77 10.39 5.20
C ASN A 113 -1.55 10.43 3.69
N TRP A 114 -2.61 10.74 2.96
CA TRP A 114 -2.61 10.73 1.50
C TRP A 114 -3.39 11.88 0.89
N ARG A 115 -3.05 12.28 -0.33
CA ARG A 115 -3.75 13.27 -1.13
C ARG A 115 -3.89 12.79 -2.57
N TYR A 116 -4.94 13.23 -3.24
CA TYR A 116 -5.24 12.84 -4.61
C TYR A 116 -5.74 14.05 -5.40
N THR A 117 -5.13 14.30 -6.55
CA THR A 117 -5.54 15.35 -7.50
C THR A 117 -5.64 14.76 -8.89
N GLY A 118 -6.41 15.39 -9.78
CA GLY A 118 -6.60 14.94 -11.17
C GLY A 118 -7.88 15.48 -11.78
N ASN A 119 -8.10 15.20 -13.06
CA ASN A 119 -9.28 15.61 -13.81
C ASN A 119 -10.12 14.40 -14.23
N GLY A 120 -11.44 14.48 -14.03
CA GLY A 120 -12.38 13.41 -14.41
C GLY A 120 -12.08 12.07 -13.75
N MET A 121 -11.52 12.10 -12.54
CA MET A 121 -10.96 10.93 -11.87
C MET A 121 -12.04 10.02 -11.28
N VAL A 122 -11.99 8.74 -11.66
CA VAL A 122 -12.71 7.63 -11.04
C VAL A 122 -11.66 6.68 -10.46
N ALA A 123 -11.57 6.63 -9.14
CA ALA A 123 -10.59 5.82 -8.42
C ALA A 123 -11.02 5.63 -6.96
N ASP A 124 -10.50 4.60 -6.31
CA ASP A 124 -10.53 4.48 -4.85
C ASP A 124 -9.15 4.72 -4.22
N VAL A 125 -9.15 4.79 -2.88
CA VAL A 125 -7.97 4.67 -2.04
C VAL A 125 -8.34 3.67 -0.94
N ALA A 126 -7.68 2.51 -0.94
CA ALA A 126 -8.13 1.36 -0.17
C ALA A 126 -6.98 0.61 0.50
N TYR A 127 -7.24 0.14 1.71
CA TYR A 127 -6.58 -1.05 2.21
C TYR A 127 -7.18 -2.27 1.54
N ASP A 128 -6.36 -3.27 1.26
CA ASP A 128 -6.78 -4.57 0.71
C ASP A 128 -6.14 -5.70 1.53
N LEU A 129 -6.99 -6.48 2.20
CA LEU A 129 -6.58 -7.50 3.17
C LEU A 129 -7.02 -8.88 2.71
N TRP A 130 -6.09 -9.81 2.68
CA TRP A 130 -6.31 -11.15 2.16
C TRP A 130 -6.31 -12.22 3.25
N LEU A 131 -7.30 -13.12 3.19
CA LEU A 131 -7.40 -14.27 4.09
C LEU A 131 -7.50 -15.59 3.31
N ALA A 132 -6.75 -16.59 3.78
CA ALA A 132 -6.75 -17.97 3.29
C ALA A 132 -7.16 -18.96 4.39
N PRO A 133 -7.70 -20.15 4.07
CA PRO A 133 -8.10 -21.12 5.08
C PRO A 133 -6.91 -21.73 5.86
N SER A 134 -5.71 -21.72 5.27
CA SER A 134 -4.45 -22.15 5.88
C SER A 134 -3.28 -21.47 5.19
N VAL A 135 -2.09 -21.53 5.80
CA VAL A 135 -0.84 -21.06 5.16
C VAL A 135 -0.61 -21.84 3.86
N GLY A 136 -0.33 -21.13 2.78
CA GLY A 136 -0.09 -21.70 1.44
C GLY A 136 -1.35 -22.05 0.63
N ALA A 137 -2.55 -21.95 1.22
CA ALA A 137 -3.78 -22.10 0.46
C ALA A 137 -4.13 -20.82 -0.33
N LYS A 138 -4.93 -20.97 -1.39
CA LYS A 138 -5.48 -19.81 -2.12
C LYS A 138 -6.38 -18.99 -1.19
N ASN A 139 -6.34 -17.66 -1.34
CA ASN A 139 -7.23 -16.76 -0.63
C ASN A 139 -8.70 -17.08 -0.93
N LYS A 140 -9.56 -16.90 0.07
CA LYS A 140 -11.02 -17.03 -0.06
C LYS A 140 -11.76 -15.76 0.30
N TYR A 141 -11.15 -14.88 1.09
CA TYR A 141 -11.71 -13.58 1.40
C TYR A 141 -10.72 -12.48 1.02
N GLU A 142 -11.29 -11.45 0.42
CA GLU A 142 -10.67 -10.16 0.17
C GLU A 142 -11.47 -9.14 0.99
N ILE A 143 -10.78 -8.32 1.77
CA ILE A 143 -11.41 -7.35 2.66
C ILE A 143 -10.83 -5.99 2.33
N MET A 144 -11.61 -5.19 1.60
CA MET A 144 -11.23 -3.84 1.23
C MET A 144 -11.78 -2.83 2.24
N ILE A 145 -10.96 -1.85 2.59
CA ILE A 145 -11.35 -0.72 3.46
C ILE A 145 -11.04 0.56 2.71
N TRP A 146 -12.05 1.11 2.05
CA TRP A 146 -11.95 2.28 1.18
C TRP A 146 -11.99 3.55 2.01
N VAL A 147 -10.81 4.11 2.27
CA VAL A 147 -10.64 5.40 2.94
C VAL A 147 -10.86 6.57 1.99
N GLY A 148 -10.90 6.34 0.68
CA GLY A 148 -11.29 7.33 -0.31
C GLY A 148 -12.02 6.70 -1.51
N SER A 149 -12.93 7.46 -2.11
CA SER A 149 -13.60 7.13 -3.37
C SER A 149 -13.86 8.41 -4.15
N TYR A 150 -13.62 8.37 -5.46
CA TYR A 150 -13.73 9.50 -6.38
C TYR A 150 -14.56 9.11 -7.60
N GLY A 151 -15.29 10.09 -8.14
CA GLY A 151 -15.93 9.98 -9.46
C GLY A 151 -17.00 8.89 -9.60
N GLY A 152 -17.51 8.35 -8.49
CA GLY A 152 -18.49 7.27 -8.52
C GLY A 152 -17.89 5.86 -8.57
N ALA A 153 -16.60 5.69 -8.26
CA ALA A 153 -16.01 4.37 -8.06
C ALA A 153 -16.84 3.55 -7.06
N GLY A 154 -17.22 2.34 -7.45
CA GLY A 154 -18.10 1.46 -6.69
C GLY A 154 -17.40 0.14 -6.34
N PRO A 155 -17.59 -0.38 -5.11
CA PRO A 155 -17.00 -1.66 -4.72
C PRO A 155 -17.73 -2.83 -5.40
N ILE A 156 -17.07 -3.99 -5.40
CA ILE A 156 -17.69 -5.26 -5.79
C ILE A 156 -18.90 -5.54 -4.87
N SER A 157 -20.06 -5.75 -5.47
CA SER A 157 -21.32 -5.89 -4.74
C SER A 157 -22.33 -6.76 -5.50
N ASP A 158 -22.86 -7.78 -4.81
CA ASP A 158 -23.95 -8.62 -5.30
C ASP A 158 -25.34 -7.93 -5.19
N SER A 159 -25.42 -6.82 -4.45
CA SER A 159 -26.63 -6.01 -4.26
C SER A 159 -26.56 -4.65 -4.98
N GLY A 160 -25.62 -4.50 -5.92
CA GLY A 160 -25.36 -3.24 -6.60
C GLY A 160 -24.97 -2.14 -5.61
N SER A 161 -25.51 -0.93 -5.78
CA SER A 161 -25.18 0.22 -4.90
C SER A 161 -25.80 0.20 -3.51
N ASN A 162 -26.60 -0.82 -3.16
CA ASN A 162 -27.23 -0.94 -1.85
C ASN A 162 -26.28 -1.61 -0.85
N PRO A 163 -25.83 -0.92 0.21
CA PRO A 163 -24.99 -1.52 1.22
C PRO A 163 -25.78 -2.54 2.04
N ARG A 164 -25.12 -3.64 2.40
CA ARG A 164 -25.69 -4.70 3.25
C ARG A 164 -25.85 -4.28 4.71
N ALA A 165 -24.96 -3.40 5.17
CA ALA A 165 -24.99 -2.84 6.50
C ALA A 165 -24.29 -1.47 6.54
N THR A 166 -24.57 -0.70 7.59
CA THR A 166 -23.73 0.44 7.98
C THR A 166 -23.14 0.14 9.35
N VAL A 167 -21.81 0.15 9.45
CA VAL A 167 -21.06 -0.30 10.64
C VAL A 167 -20.23 0.84 11.19
N ASN A 168 -20.23 1.04 12.51
CA ASN A 168 -19.37 2.02 13.16
C ASN A 168 -18.07 1.36 13.63
N ILE A 169 -16.94 1.69 13.00
CA ILE A 169 -15.60 1.18 13.35
C ILE A 169 -14.64 2.36 13.38
N ASN A 170 -13.83 2.46 14.44
CA ASN A 170 -12.90 3.57 14.66
C ASN A 170 -13.57 4.96 14.59
N GLY A 171 -14.83 5.06 15.02
CA GLY A 171 -15.60 6.32 14.99
C GLY A 171 -16.12 6.73 13.60
N VAL A 172 -15.94 5.89 12.58
CA VAL A 172 -16.41 6.15 11.21
C VAL A 172 -17.57 5.19 10.87
N LYS A 173 -18.61 5.72 10.23
CA LYS A 173 -19.75 4.95 9.71
C LYS A 173 -19.47 4.40 8.31
N TRP A 174 -19.03 3.16 8.22
CA TRP A 174 -18.68 2.47 6.98
C TRP A 174 -19.91 1.81 6.36
N LYS A 175 -20.11 2.00 5.06
CA LYS A 175 -21.06 1.21 4.27
C LYS A 175 -20.40 -0.11 3.88
N LEU A 176 -20.99 -1.23 4.27
CA LEU A 176 -20.49 -2.57 3.95
C LEU A 176 -21.15 -3.11 2.69
N PHE A 177 -20.34 -3.50 1.72
CA PHE A 177 -20.72 -4.21 0.51
C PHE A 177 -20.09 -5.61 0.51
N ARG A 178 -20.68 -6.50 -0.29
CA ARG A 178 -20.15 -7.86 -0.48
C ARG A 178 -20.47 -8.32 -1.88
N GLY A 179 -19.53 -8.98 -2.54
CA GLY A 179 -19.79 -9.69 -3.79
C GLY A 179 -18.69 -10.69 -4.12
N PRO A 180 -18.91 -11.56 -5.13
CA PRO A 180 -17.90 -12.50 -5.57
C PRO A 180 -16.89 -11.85 -6.53
N ASN A 181 -15.63 -12.30 -6.47
CA ASN A 181 -14.60 -12.04 -7.48
C ASN A 181 -13.88 -13.37 -7.80
N GLY A 182 -14.37 -14.09 -8.81
CA GLY A 182 -13.98 -15.48 -9.04
C GLY A 182 -14.29 -16.35 -7.82
N ASP A 183 -13.27 -17.06 -7.31
CA ASP A 183 -13.39 -17.96 -6.14
C ASP A 183 -13.28 -17.23 -4.78
N THR A 184 -13.19 -15.91 -4.77
CA THR A 184 -13.08 -15.09 -3.56
C THR A 184 -14.40 -14.39 -3.25
N THR A 185 -14.70 -14.23 -1.97
CA THR A 185 -15.74 -13.32 -1.50
C THR A 185 -15.09 -12.03 -1.06
N VAL A 186 -15.46 -10.93 -1.71
CA VAL A 186 -14.97 -9.58 -1.41
C VAL A 186 -15.94 -8.92 -0.44
N PHE A 187 -15.40 -8.36 0.65
CA PHE A 187 -16.12 -7.45 1.54
C PHE A 187 -15.49 -6.07 1.44
N SER A 188 -16.27 -5.05 1.14
CA SER A 188 -15.76 -3.68 1.01
C SER A 188 -16.44 -2.75 2.00
N PHE A 189 -15.65 -2.16 2.89
CA PHE A 189 -16.09 -1.12 3.82
C PHE A 189 -15.76 0.24 3.22
N VAL A 190 -16.78 1.00 2.85
CA VAL A 190 -16.62 2.30 2.18
C VAL A 190 -16.92 3.44 3.15
N ALA A 191 -15.94 4.34 3.34
CA ALA A 191 -16.10 5.53 4.16
C ALA A 191 -17.18 6.46 3.57
N PRO A 192 -17.88 7.26 4.40
CA PRO A 192 -18.92 8.18 3.91
C PRO A 192 -18.33 9.41 3.19
N SER A 193 -17.03 9.67 3.39
CA SER A 193 -16.26 10.75 2.77
C SER A 193 -14.78 10.39 2.79
N ASN A 194 -13.96 11.10 2.00
CA ASN A 194 -12.53 10.83 1.89
C ASN A 194 -11.77 11.16 3.18
N LEU A 195 -11.14 10.13 3.76
CA LEU A 195 -10.34 10.20 4.97
C LEU A 195 -8.85 10.34 4.62
N GLY A 196 -8.46 11.53 4.15
CA GLY A 196 -7.08 11.83 3.73
C GLY A 196 -6.03 11.73 4.85
N ASN A 197 -6.46 11.68 6.11
CA ASN A 197 -5.60 11.38 7.27
C ASN A 197 -6.33 10.34 8.12
N PHE A 198 -5.99 9.07 7.95
CA PHE A 198 -6.59 7.96 8.68
C PHE A 198 -5.58 7.35 9.66
N GLN A 199 -6.02 7.10 10.88
CA GLN A 199 -5.24 6.42 11.91
C GLN A 199 -6.17 5.57 12.76
N GLY A 200 -5.79 4.33 13.02
CA GLY A 200 -6.60 3.42 13.82
C GLY A 200 -6.09 1.99 13.78
N ASP A 201 -6.94 1.06 14.20
CA ASP A 201 -6.70 -0.38 14.15
C ASP A 201 -7.59 -1.01 13.07
N LEU A 202 -7.04 -1.87 12.21
CA LEU A 202 -7.82 -2.60 11.19
C LEU A 202 -8.42 -3.93 11.70
N LEU A 203 -7.98 -4.46 12.84
CA LEU A 203 -8.52 -5.70 13.42
C LEU A 203 -10.03 -5.66 13.68
N PRO A 204 -10.64 -4.54 14.10
CA PRO A 204 -12.10 -4.45 14.27
C PRO A 204 -12.91 -4.76 12.99
N PHE A 205 -12.37 -4.50 11.80
CA PHE A 205 -13.03 -4.87 10.54
C PHE A 205 -13.09 -6.39 10.37
N LEU A 206 -11.96 -7.08 10.56
CA LEU A 206 -11.90 -8.54 10.54
C LEU A 206 -12.76 -9.15 11.66
N THR A 207 -12.75 -8.54 12.84
CA THR A 207 -13.58 -8.98 13.99
C THR A 207 -15.06 -8.83 13.69
N TYR A 208 -15.47 -7.76 13.00
CA TYR A 208 -16.86 -7.59 12.56
C TYR A 208 -17.28 -8.71 11.61
N LEU A 209 -16.45 -9.03 10.62
CA LEU A 209 -16.74 -10.09 9.65
C LEU A 209 -16.82 -11.48 10.31
N THR A 210 -15.93 -11.74 11.28
CA THR A 210 -15.95 -13.04 11.99
C THR A 210 -17.18 -13.22 12.87
N LYS A 211 -17.71 -12.14 13.45
CA LYS A 211 -18.91 -12.18 14.29
C LYS A 211 -20.22 -12.14 13.50
N ASN A 212 -20.25 -11.43 12.36
CA ASN A 212 -21.51 -11.06 11.71
C ASN A 212 -21.66 -11.58 10.28
N GLN A 213 -20.57 -12.00 9.64
CA GLN A 213 -20.56 -12.35 8.20
C GLN A 213 -20.04 -13.77 7.93
N GLY A 214 -19.89 -14.60 8.97
CA GLY A 214 -19.52 -16.01 8.84
C GLY A 214 -18.07 -16.28 8.46
N VAL A 215 -17.20 -15.27 8.43
CA VAL A 215 -15.76 -15.47 8.21
C VAL A 215 -15.16 -16.20 9.41
N SER A 216 -14.52 -17.34 9.22
CA SER A 216 -13.94 -18.07 10.36
C SER A 216 -12.69 -17.36 10.88
N SER A 217 -12.58 -17.16 12.19
CA SER A 217 -11.40 -16.56 12.84
C SER A 217 -10.15 -17.45 12.78
N ASN A 218 -10.30 -18.71 12.32
CA ASN A 218 -9.18 -19.61 12.05
C ASN A 218 -8.54 -19.39 10.68
N TYR A 219 -9.14 -18.57 9.81
CA TYR A 219 -8.48 -18.14 8.58
C TYR A 219 -7.18 -17.39 8.90
N VAL A 220 -6.24 -17.53 7.99
CA VAL A 220 -4.89 -16.98 8.06
C VAL A 220 -4.84 -15.71 7.23
N ALA A 221 -4.40 -14.61 7.85
CA ALA A 221 -4.00 -13.41 7.12
C ALA A 221 -2.76 -13.71 6.29
N THR A 222 -2.84 -13.51 4.98
CA THR A 222 -1.76 -13.78 4.03
C THR A 222 -1.00 -12.50 3.72
N SER A 223 -1.69 -11.47 3.25
CA SER A 223 -1.13 -10.17 2.95
C SER A 223 -2.09 -9.03 3.27
N PHE A 224 -1.55 -7.92 3.79
CA PHE A 224 -2.29 -6.68 4.03
C PHE A 224 -1.63 -5.53 3.29
N GLN A 225 -2.41 -4.84 2.48
CA GLN A 225 -1.93 -3.91 1.48
C GLN A 225 -2.65 -2.57 1.60
N ALA A 226 -2.04 -1.49 1.09
CA ALA A 226 -2.68 -0.18 0.98
C ALA A 226 -2.22 0.55 -0.29
N GLY A 227 -3.19 1.01 -1.08
CA GLY A 227 -2.95 1.56 -2.41
C GLY A 227 -4.15 2.28 -3.02
N THR A 228 -4.17 2.39 -4.33
CA THR A 228 -5.25 3.03 -5.10
C THR A 228 -5.57 2.22 -6.35
N GLU A 229 -6.86 2.02 -6.61
CA GLU A 229 -7.37 1.42 -7.84
C GLU A 229 -7.96 2.49 -8.78
N PRO A 230 -7.24 2.89 -9.85
CA PRO A 230 -7.78 3.81 -10.84
C PRO A 230 -8.59 3.08 -11.91
N PHE A 231 -9.71 3.69 -12.31
CA PHE A 231 -10.55 3.25 -13.43
C PHE A 231 -10.27 4.10 -14.67
N VAL A 232 -10.54 5.40 -14.57
CA VAL A 232 -10.34 6.41 -15.64
C VAL A 232 -10.04 7.78 -15.04
N GLY A 233 -9.38 8.64 -15.80
CA GLY A 233 -8.98 9.98 -15.36
C GLY A 233 -7.70 10.45 -16.06
N SER A 234 -7.39 11.74 -15.91
CA SER A 234 -6.21 12.34 -16.53
C SER A 234 -5.43 13.23 -15.57
N ASN A 235 -4.11 13.21 -15.72
CA ASN A 235 -3.17 13.95 -14.87
C ASN A 235 -3.40 13.69 -13.38
N CYS A 236 -3.78 12.45 -13.06
CA CYS A 236 -4.07 12.04 -11.70
C CYS A 236 -2.77 11.80 -10.95
N VAL A 237 -2.68 12.31 -9.72
CA VAL A 237 -1.52 12.15 -8.84
C VAL A 237 -2.01 11.76 -7.45
N PHE A 238 -1.75 10.52 -7.07
CA PHE A 238 -1.91 10.01 -5.71
C PHE A 238 -0.58 10.15 -4.97
N THR A 239 -0.60 10.80 -3.81
CA THR A 239 0.60 11.00 -2.98
C THR A 239 0.34 10.49 -1.57
N THR A 240 1.19 9.58 -1.10
CA THR A 240 1.26 9.15 0.29
C THR A 240 2.46 9.83 0.96
N SER A 241 2.19 10.74 1.90
CA SER A 241 3.23 11.42 2.66
C SER A 241 3.68 10.61 3.89
N ALA A 242 2.79 9.78 4.42
CA ALA A 242 3.10 8.87 5.52
C ALA A 242 2.16 7.66 5.46
N TYR A 243 2.73 6.45 5.46
CA TYR A 243 1.99 5.20 5.61
C TYR A 243 2.74 4.26 6.55
N SER A 244 2.02 3.64 7.48
CA SER A 244 2.52 2.55 8.31
C SER A 244 1.39 1.58 8.58
N LEU A 245 1.70 0.29 8.62
CA LEU A 245 0.81 -0.78 9.04
C LEU A 245 1.66 -1.81 9.76
N SER A 246 1.15 -2.49 10.77
CA SER A 246 1.82 -3.64 11.37
C SER A 246 0.80 -4.63 11.89
N VAL A 247 1.17 -5.90 12.05
CA VAL A 247 0.32 -6.94 12.61
C VAL A 247 0.94 -7.43 13.91
N LYS A 248 0.23 -7.25 15.03
CA LYS A 248 0.68 -7.63 16.38
C LYS A 248 -0.01 -8.88 16.89
#